data_AF-A0A517TQV4-F1
#
_entry.id   AF-A0A517TQV4-F1
#
_cell.length_a   1.000
_cell.length_b   1.000
_cell.length_c   1.000
_cell.angle_alpha   90.00
_cell.angle_beta   90.00
_cell.angle_gamma   90.00
#
_symmetry.space_group_name_H-M   'P 1'
#
loop_
_entity.id
_entity.type
_entity.pdbx_description
1 polymer ?
#
loop_
_entity_poly.entity_id
_entity_poly.type
_entity_poly.pdbx_seq_one_letter_code
_entity_poly.pdbx_strand_id
1 'polypeptide(L)'
;MIRAAIGLLMLSTTARAEEKAPLLVRSSLAPASIVFVREFPGRNDALLEQLGSVCQQAGAELHVVPAGEPYAYNHLWLQDTVEFLERADGSGTVALAANRDRALDGFAKDRLPGVELLRVGEYREAFAKGEGGVSWIDWYGNLEASPPTEAWPHGRVLYGVDRERDAQLHPEVVRFLAEQGMQEPLPLDVGWLTIKHVDEMISFLPTEGGGFSIGVPNPLTAISLLKQLERDGHGEAPMLTVYEKGATVSGLLADEEFLAANERMWLDRIEPMVAALCEGIGVDAKRVIGLPVLFQPGGLPRTPNVVNCLVLPGRDGVPGHVAMADPNGPIIDGEDAFQAEVRRRLAAVAAELHFVDDRQYHKWSGNVHCATNAIRPVRID
;
A
#
# COMPACT_ATOMS: atom_id res chain seq x y z
N MET A 1 31.42 10.85 74.60
CA MET A 1 30.66 11.80 73.76
C MET A 1 30.96 11.49 72.30
N ILE A 2 30.02 10.80 71.66
CA ILE A 2 30.09 10.37 70.26
C ILE A 2 29.68 11.56 69.39
N ARG A 3 30.54 12.00 68.45
CA ARG A 3 30.16 12.92 67.38
C ARG A 3 30.20 12.14 66.07
N ALA A 4 29.01 11.79 65.58
CA ALA A 4 28.78 11.25 64.26
C ALA A 4 28.91 12.37 63.22
N ALA A 5 29.81 12.20 62.25
CA ALA A 5 29.84 13.00 61.04
C ALA A 5 28.89 12.36 60.02
N ILE A 6 27.79 13.04 59.73
CA ILE A 6 26.81 12.65 58.71
C ILE A 6 27.43 12.98 57.35
N GLY A 7 27.82 11.95 56.61
CA GLY A 7 28.16 12.06 55.19
C GLY A 7 26.87 12.22 54.39
N LEU A 8 26.67 13.39 53.79
CA LEU A 8 25.58 13.64 52.86
C LEU A 8 26.01 13.08 51.49
N LEU A 9 25.69 11.81 51.23
CA LEU A 9 25.78 11.23 49.89
C LEU A 9 24.63 11.82 49.06
N MET A 10 24.92 12.81 48.23
CA MET A 10 24.01 13.26 47.18
C MET A 10 23.95 12.13 46.13
N LEU A 11 22.94 11.26 46.25
CA LEU A 11 22.57 10.32 45.20
C LEU A 11 22.01 11.13 44.02
N SER A 12 22.86 11.36 43.02
CA SER A 12 22.44 11.80 41.68
C SER A 12 21.66 10.67 41.01
N THR A 13 20.36 10.56 41.27
CA THR A 13 19.46 9.74 40.46
C THR A 13 18.82 10.62 39.38
N THR A 14 19.61 11.03 38.39
CA THR A 14 19.06 11.29 37.07
C THR A 14 18.97 9.94 36.37
N ALA A 15 17.89 9.20 36.64
CA ALA A 15 17.43 8.21 35.67
C ALA A 15 17.08 9.02 34.42
N ARG A 16 18.02 9.10 33.46
CA ARG A 16 17.66 9.46 32.09
C ARG A 16 16.59 8.44 31.71
N ALA A 17 15.37 8.89 31.46
CA ALA A 17 14.43 8.08 30.69
C ALA A 17 15.21 7.65 29.44
N GLU A 18 15.39 6.35 29.23
CA GLU A 18 15.98 5.87 27.99
C GLU A 18 15.10 6.42 26.87
N GLU A 19 15.66 7.35 26.11
CA GLU A 19 14.98 7.96 24.98
C GLU A 19 14.78 6.82 23.98
N LYS A 20 13.53 6.35 23.85
CA LYS A 20 13.18 5.26 22.94
C LYS A 20 13.65 5.65 21.53
N ALA A 21 14.34 4.75 20.84
CA ALA A 21 14.85 5.01 19.50
C ALA A 21 13.73 5.47 18.54
N PRO A 22 14.04 6.36 17.57
CA PRO A 22 13.06 6.83 16.59
C PRO A 22 12.35 5.69 15.88
N LEU A 23 11.09 5.92 15.54
CA LEU A 23 10.26 4.98 14.80
C LEU A 23 10.28 5.29 13.31
N LEU A 24 10.41 4.25 12.49
CA LEU A 24 10.48 4.33 11.04
C LEU A 24 9.27 3.64 10.41
N VAL A 25 8.67 4.29 9.42
CA VAL A 25 7.77 3.63 8.46
C VAL A 25 8.65 2.89 7.44
N ARG A 26 8.39 1.61 7.22
CA ARG A 26 9.27 0.75 6.41
C ARG A 26 8.74 0.65 4.98
N SER A 27 9.59 0.97 4.01
CA SER A 27 9.26 0.78 2.59
C SER A 27 8.90 -0.68 2.28
N SER A 28 8.05 -0.89 1.28
CA SER A 28 7.70 -2.21 0.75
C SER A 28 8.91 -3.03 0.26
N LEU A 29 10.06 -2.40 0.04
CA LEU A 29 11.33 -3.05 -0.31
C LEU A 29 12.17 -3.49 0.89
N ALA A 30 11.72 -3.24 2.12
CA ALA A 30 12.25 -3.93 3.29
C ALA A 30 11.70 -5.37 3.33
N PRO A 31 12.52 -6.39 3.62
CA PRO A 31 12.01 -7.77 3.72
C PRO A 31 10.93 -7.88 4.79
N ALA A 32 9.83 -8.54 4.44
CA ALA A 32 8.75 -8.83 5.38
C ALA A 32 9.04 -10.12 6.14
N SER A 33 8.73 -10.14 7.43
CA SER A 33 8.77 -11.34 8.28
C SER A 33 7.40 -11.99 8.39
N ILE A 34 6.36 -11.17 8.55
CA ILE A 34 4.97 -11.59 8.69
C ILE A 34 4.11 -10.73 7.76
N VAL A 35 3.23 -11.38 7.01
CA VAL A 35 2.16 -10.78 6.23
C VAL A 35 0.84 -11.12 6.89
N PHE A 36 -0.06 -10.14 7.01
CA PHE A 36 -1.38 -10.31 7.58
C PHE A 36 -2.44 -10.25 6.49
N VAL A 37 -3.45 -11.09 6.61
CA VAL A 37 -4.67 -11.03 5.80
C VAL A 37 -5.83 -11.49 6.66
N ARG A 38 -7.03 -10.92 6.47
CA ARG A 38 -8.21 -11.38 7.20
C ARG A 38 -8.99 -12.42 6.40
N GLU A 39 -9.42 -13.47 7.05
CA GLU A 39 -10.32 -14.47 6.48
C GLU A 39 -11.70 -13.86 6.16
N PHE A 40 -12.20 -14.17 4.96
CA PHE A 40 -13.58 -13.89 4.55
C PHE A 40 -14.17 -15.14 3.90
N PRO A 41 -14.72 -16.06 4.71
CA PRO A 41 -15.10 -17.39 4.24
C PRO A 41 -16.06 -17.35 3.05
N GLY A 42 -15.74 -18.12 2.01
CA GLY A 42 -16.51 -18.19 0.76
C GLY A 42 -16.33 -16.99 -0.16
N ARG A 43 -15.42 -16.06 0.16
CA ARG A 43 -15.23 -14.81 -0.59
C ARG A 43 -13.78 -14.49 -0.91
N ASN A 44 -12.82 -14.93 -0.11
CA ASN A 44 -11.39 -14.73 -0.37
C ASN A 44 -10.56 -16.02 -0.20
N ASP A 45 -11.17 -17.20 -0.23
CA ASP A 45 -10.46 -18.47 0.02
C ASP A 45 -9.31 -18.69 -0.99
N ALA A 46 -9.56 -18.38 -2.27
CA ALA A 46 -8.54 -18.43 -3.32
C ALA A 46 -7.39 -17.44 -3.07
N LEU A 47 -7.70 -16.22 -2.64
CA LEU A 47 -6.69 -15.23 -2.26
C LEU A 47 -5.81 -15.74 -1.11
N LEU A 48 -6.41 -16.33 -0.07
CA LEU A 48 -5.68 -16.86 1.08
C LEU A 48 -4.71 -17.97 0.66
N GLU A 49 -5.15 -18.90 -0.19
CA GLU A 49 -4.31 -19.97 -0.72
C GLU A 49 -3.14 -19.42 -1.55
N GLN A 50 -3.43 -18.48 -2.46
CA GLN A 50 -2.42 -17.85 -3.31
C GLN A 50 -1.41 -17.05 -2.50
N LEU A 51 -1.86 -16.22 -1.55
CA LEU A 51 -0.99 -15.47 -0.65
C LEU A 51 -0.17 -16.40 0.25
N GLY A 52 -0.73 -17.53 0.69
CA GLY A 52 -0.01 -18.54 1.47
C GLY A 52 1.16 -19.12 0.69
N SER A 53 0.94 -19.47 -0.57
CA SER A 53 1.99 -19.93 -1.49
C SER A 53 3.05 -18.85 -1.73
N VAL A 54 2.63 -17.62 -2.01
CA VAL A 54 3.54 -16.49 -2.24
C VAL A 54 4.41 -16.20 -1.01
N CYS A 55 3.82 -16.13 0.19
CA CYS A 55 4.56 -15.88 1.43
C CYS A 55 5.53 -17.04 1.73
N GLN A 56 5.09 -18.29 1.55
CA GLN A 56 5.94 -19.46 1.73
C GLN A 56 7.17 -19.41 0.82
N GLN A 57 6.98 -19.08 -0.46
CA GLN A 57 8.08 -18.98 -1.43
C GLN A 57 9.03 -17.83 -1.11
N ALA A 58 8.50 -16.71 -0.62
CA ALA A 58 9.30 -15.55 -0.19
C ALA A 58 9.98 -15.72 1.19
N GLY A 59 9.68 -16.79 1.92
CA GLY A 59 10.21 -17.00 3.27
C GLY A 59 9.55 -16.12 4.35
N ALA A 60 8.33 -15.65 4.12
CA ALA A 60 7.53 -14.89 5.08
C ALA A 60 6.41 -15.76 5.69
N GLU A 61 6.03 -15.48 6.93
CA GLU A 61 4.83 -16.07 7.55
C GLU A 61 3.57 -15.38 7.01
N LEU A 62 2.55 -16.15 6.59
CA LEU A 62 1.21 -15.60 6.41
C LEU A 62 0.39 -15.81 7.69
N HIS A 63 0.07 -14.73 8.38
CA HIS A 63 -0.77 -14.72 9.55
C HIS A 63 -2.21 -14.37 9.18
N VAL A 64 -3.10 -15.37 9.21
CA VAL A 64 -4.51 -15.18 8.88
C VAL A 64 -5.30 -14.75 10.12
N VAL A 65 -5.83 -13.53 10.09
CA VAL A 65 -6.77 -13.04 11.11
C VAL A 65 -8.12 -13.72 10.89
N PRO A 66 -8.66 -14.48 11.85
CA PRO A 66 -9.86 -15.29 11.62
C PRO A 66 -11.12 -14.42 11.44
N ALA A 67 -12.11 -14.97 10.75
CA ALA A 67 -13.43 -14.37 10.64
C ALA A 67 -14.19 -14.44 11.98
N GLY A 68 -15.21 -13.59 12.11
CA GLY A 68 -16.08 -13.53 13.29
C GLY A 68 -15.57 -12.61 14.40
N GLU A 69 -16.16 -12.76 15.59
CA GLU A 69 -15.90 -11.93 16.76
C GLU A 69 -14.40 -11.89 17.13
N PRO A 70 -13.88 -10.73 17.56
CA PRO A 70 -14.59 -9.48 17.86
C PRO A 70 -14.74 -8.54 16.64
N TYR A 71 -14.44 -9.00 15.42
CA TYR A 71 -14.40 -8.15 14.24
C TYR A 71 -15.65 -8.34 13.37
N ALA A 72 -16.34 -7.24 13.05
CA ALA A 72 -17.47 -7.28 12.13
C ALA A 72 -17.06 -7.92 10.79
N TYR A 73 -17.99 -8.63 10.14
CA TYR A 73 -17.68 -9.42 8.95
C TYR A 73 -17.09 -8.59 7.80
N ASN A 74 -17.50 -7.33 7.67
CA ASN A 74 -17.07 -6.39 6.62
C ASN A 74 -15.81 -5.58 6.99
N HIS A 75 -15.19 -5.81 8.15
CA HIS A 75 -13.92 -5.18 8.51
C HIS A 75 -12.77 -6.04 7.96
N LEU A 76 -12.33 -5.78 6.74
CA LEU A 76 -11.36 -6.63 6.02
C LEU A 76 -10.03 -5.94 5.68
N TRP A 77 -10.01 -4.61 5.71
CA TRP A 77 -8.91 -3.77 5.25
C TRP A 77 -7.84 -3.67 6.33
N LEU A 78 -6.90 -4.62 6.36
CA LEU A 78 -5.84 -4.66 7.37
C LEU A 78 -4.82 -3.54 7.15
N GLN A 79 -4.54 -3.14 5.91
CA GLN A 79 -3.64 -2.01 5.62
C GLN A 79 -4.11 -0.74 6.33
N ASP A 80 -5.41 -0.53 6.36
CA ASP A 80 -6.01 0.67 6.91
C ASP A 80 -6.06 0.69 8.45
N THR A 81 -5.81 -0.44 9.12
CA THR A 81 -5.97 -0.58 10.59
C THR A 81 -4.80 -0.03 11.39
N VAL A 82 -3.59 -0.37 10.97
CA VAL A 82 -2.35 -0.14 11.71
C VAL A 82 -1.21 0.02 10.71
N GLU A 83 -0.23 0.82 11.08
CA GLU A 83 1.04 0.89 10.37
C GLU A 83 2.09 0.32 11.32
N PHE A 84 2.84 -0.68 10.86
CA PHE A 84 3.89 -1.29 11.66
C PHE A 84 5.17 -0.48 11.53
N LEU A 85 5.49 0.27 12.58
CA LEU A 85 6.69 1.07 12.69
C LEU A 85 7.83 0.25 13.30
N GLU A 86 9.05 0.50 12.86
CA GLU A 86 10.24 -0.17 13.38
C GLU A 86 11.15 0.80 14.10
N ARG A 87 11.66 0.40 15.27
CA ARG A 87 12.68 1.18 15.97
C ARG A 87 13.97 1.19 15.17
N ALA A 88 14.54 2.37 14.97
CA ALA A 88 15.73 2.59 14.14
C ALA A 88 16.97 1.81 14.62
N ASP A 89 17.04 1.49 15.91
CA ASP A 89 18.11 0.68 16.51
C ASP A 89 17.89 -0.85 16.36
N GLY A 90 16.76 -1.26 15.78
CA GLY A 90 16.35 -2.64 15.61
C GLY A 90 15.84 -3.31 16.89
N SER A 91 15.46 -2.54 17.92
CA SER A 91 14.96 -3.08 19.19
C SER A 91 13.50 -3.59 19.12
N GLY A 92 12.79 -3.36 18.01
CA GLY A 92 11.53 -4.03 17.72
C GLY A 92 10.48 -3.17 17.01
N THR A 93 9.32 -3.80 16.80
CA THR A 93 8.15 -3.26 16.11
C THR A 93 7.17 -2.57 17.06
N VAL A 94 6.52 -1.51 16.58
CA VAL A 94 5.39 -0.82 17.24
C VAL A 94 4.24 -0.73 16.23
N ALA A 95 3.04 -1.12 16.63
CA ALA A 95 1.84 -0.94 15.82
C ALA A 95 1.23 0.44 16.10
N LEU A 96 1.33 1.36 15.14
CA LEU A 96 0.59 2.61 15.20
C LEU A 96 -0.85 2.33 14.75
N ALA A 97 -1.84 2.55 15.61
CA ALA A 97 -3.25 2.32 15.32
C ALA A 97 -3.89 3.51 14.61
N ALA A 98 -4.62 3.26 13.52
CA ALA A 98 -5.42 4.27 12.85
C ALA A 98 -6.59 4.76 13.72
N ASN A 99 -7.05 5.99 13.46
CA ASN A 99 -8.14 6.63 14.20
C ASN A 99 -9.50 6.42 13.53
N ARG A 100 -9.82 5.17 13.19
CA ARG A 100 -11.06 4.80 12.47
C ARG A 100 -12.21 4.42 13.40
N ASP A 101 -11.92 4.20 14.67
CA ASP A 101 -12.84 3.72 15.71
C ASP A 101 -13.52 2.39 15.31
N ARG A 102 -12.71 1.45 14.78
CA ARG A 102 -13.18 0.10 14.41
C ARG A 102 -12.54 -0.93 15.33
N ALA A 103 -13.29 -1.98 15.66
CA ALA A 103 -12.77 -3.09 16.47
C ALA A 103 -11.50 -3.73 15.85
N LEU A 104 -11.39 -3.75 14.52
CA LEU A 104 -10.24 -4.29 13.81
C LEU A 104 -8.96 -3.46 14.03
N ASP A 105 -9.05 -2.19 14.44
CA ASP A 105 -7.87 -1.36 14.80
C ASP A 105 -7.10 -1.94 16.00
N GLY A 106 -7.74 -2.82 16.77
CA GLY A 106 -7.14 -3.54 17.89
C GLY A 106 -6.44 -4.84 17.51
N PHE A 107 -6.48 -5.29 16.24
CA PHE A 107 -6.03 -6.64 15.90
C PHE A 107 -4.56 -6.90 16.25
N ALA A 108 -3.68 -5.89 16.08
CA ALA A 108 -2.28 -6.03 16.44
C ALA A 108 -2.10 -6.34 17.94
N LYS A 109 -2.88 -5.68 18.81
CA LYS A 109 -2.88 -5.98 20.26
C LYS A 109 -3.43 -7.38 20.55
N ASP A 110 -4.47 -7.79 19.83
CA ASP A 110 -5.14 -9.07 20.06
C ASP A 110 -4.31 -10.27 19.56
N ARG A 111 -3.49 -10.06 18.53
CA ARG A 111 -2.81 -11.13 17.78
C ARG A 111 -1.30 -11.15 17.93
N LEU A 112 -0.68 -10.03 18.32
CA LEU A 112 0.78 -9.88 18.41
C LEU A 112 1.21 -9.53 19.85
N PRO A 113 1.22 -10.51 20.77
CA PRO A 113 1.67 -10.28 22.13
C PRO A 113 3.13 -9.81 22.11
N GLY A 114 3.39 -8.65 22.71
CA GLY A 114 4.73 -8.05 22.76
C GLY A 114 4.94 -6.88 21.79
N VAL A 115 4.06 -6.70 20.80
CA VAL A 115 4.06 -5.49 19.96
C VAL A 115 3.32 -4.37 20.70
N GLU A 116 3.99 -3.24 20.91
CA GLU A 116 3.40 -2.05 21.51
C GLU A 116 2.33 -1.47 20.57
N LEU A 117 1.11 -1.24 21.07
CA LEU A 117 0.07 -0.51 20.35
C LEU A 117 0.14 0.97 20.72
N LEU A 118 0.47 1.82 19.76
CA LEU A 118 0.54 3.27 19.89
C LEU A 118 -0.67 3.92 19.22
N ARG A 119 -1.23 4.97 19.84
CA ARG A 119 -2.26 5.81 19.22
C ARG A 119 -1.81 7.26 19.24
N VAL A 120 -1.91 7.92 18.10
CA VAL A 120 -1.53 9.32 17.91
C VAL A 120 -2.70 10.05 17.24
N GLY A 121 -3.07 11.21 17.77
CA GLY A 121 -4.22 11.96 17.29
C GLY A 121 -5.55 11.47 17.87
N GLU A 122 -6.58 12.29 17.68
CA GLU A 122 -7.95 12.00 18.09
C GLU A 122 -8.79 11.43 16.93
N TYR A 123 -9.93 10.87 17.28
CA TYR A 123 -10.91 10.44 16.28
C TYR A 123 -11.52 11.66 15.59
N ARG A 124 -11.52 11.66 14.25
CA ARG A 124 -12.13 12.71 13.44
C ARG A 124 -13.29 12.14 12.63
N GLU A 125 -14.52 12.41 13.08
CA GLU A 125 -15.74 11.80 12.54
C GLU A 125 -15.87 11.92 10.99
N ALA A 126 -15.51 13.08 10.43
CA ALA A 126 -15.57 13.32 8.99
C ALA A 126 -14.62 12.45 8.14
N PHE A 127 -13.61 11.82 8.76
CA PHE A 127 -12.56 11.05 8.09
C PHE A 127 -12.55 9.55 8.50
N ALA A 128 -13.61 9.10 9.19
CA ALA A 128 -13.70 7.72 9.69
C ALA A 128 -15.01 6.99 9.35
N LYS A 129 -16.07 7.73 8.97
CA LYS A 129 -17.40 7.19 8.67
C LYS A 129 -17.43 6.19 7.51
N GLY A 130 -16.53 6.34 6.54
CA GLY A 130 -16.54 5.55 5.31
C GLY A 130 -17.79 5.78 4.44
N GLU A 131 -18.30 7.01 4.36
CA GLU A 131 -19.56 7.36 3.66
C GLU A 131 -19.34 8.16 2.37
N GLY A 132 -18.13 8.21 1.82
CA GLY A 132 -17.80 9.02 0.64
C GLY A 132 -16.99 10.28 0.97
N GLY A 133 -16.66 11.07 -0.06
CA GLY A 133 -15.91 12.30 0.12
C GLY A 133 -14.52 12.03 0.70
N VAL A 134 -14.18 12.63 1.84
CA VAL A 134 -12.86 12.51 2.49
C VAL A 134 -12.82 11.45 3.60
N SER A 135 -13.88 10.63 3.72
CA SER A 135 -14.13 9.73 4.86
C SER A 135 -13.09 8.63 5.11
N TRP A 136 -12.09 8.46 4.25
CA TRP A 136 -11.06 7.42 4.35
C TRP A 136 -9.64 7.98 4.40
N ILE A 137 -9.43 9.29 4.24
CA ILE A 137 -8.08 9.86 4.07
C ILE A 137 -7.17 9.68 5.31
N ASP A 138 -7.77 9.41 6.48
CA ASP A 138 -7.04 9.12 7.73
C ASP A 138 -6.60 7.66 7.89
N TRP A 139 -7.00 6.80 6.97
CA TRP A 139 -6.75 5.38 7.04
C TRP A 139 -5.40 5.06 6.41
N TYR A 140 -4.72 4.03 6.89
CA TYR A 140 -3.29 3.87 6.66
C TYR A 140 -2.89 3.24 5.32
N GLY A 141 -3.81 2.90 4.41
CA GLY A 141 -3.49 2.88 2.98
C GLY A 141 -2.99 4.24 2.46
N ASN A 142 -3.29 5.32 3.19
CA ASN A 142 -2.77 6.66 2.95
C ASN A 142 -1.46 7.00 3.67
N LEU A 143 -0.76 6.01 4.24
CA LEU A 143 0.50 6.18 4.95
C LEU A 143 1.52 5.14 4.43
N GLU A 144 2.56 5.63 3.75
CA GLU A 144 3.54 4.79 3.06
C GLU A 144 4.97 5.28 3.33
N ALA A 145 5.97 4.55 2.86
CA ALA A 145 7.36 5.01 2.86
C ALA A 145 8.11 4.73 1.56
N SER A 146 8.86 5.73 1.09
CA SER A 146 9.78 5.54 -0.02
C SER A 146 10.96 4.66 0.40
N PRO A 147 11.60 3.94 -0.54
CA PRO A 147 12.90 3.34 -0.31
C PRO A 147 13.94 4.43 0.01
N PRO A 148 15.06 4.06 0.67
CA PRO A 148 16.23 4.92 0.76
C PRO A 148 16.73 5.40 -0.60
N THR A 149 17.11 6.67 -0.67
CA THR A 149 17.77 7.28 -1.83
C THR A 149 19.03 8.03 -1.38
N GLU A 150 19.83 8.52 -2.32
CA GLU A 150 21.01 9.33 -1.98
C GLU A 150 20.63 10.61 -1.21
N ALA A 151 19.52 11.24 -1.59
CA ALA A 151 18.99 12.42 -0.90
C ALA A 151 18.34 12.07 0.45
N TRP A 152 17.76 10.88 0.58
CA TRP A 152 16.99 10.44 1.74
C TRP A 152 17.43 9.05 2.22
N PRO A 153 18.47 8.95 3.08
CA PRO A 153 19.07 7.67 3.48
C PRO A 153 18.14 6.72 4.25
N HIS A 154 17.05 7.24 4.83
CA HIS A 154 16.00 6.44 5.49
C HIS A 154 14.70 6.41 4.70
N GLY A 155 14.71 6.93 3.46
CA GLY A 155 13.51 7.23 2.70
C GLY A 155 12.72 8.38 3.30
N ARG A 156 11.50 8.57 2.80
CA ARG A 156 10.54 9.56 3.28
C ARG A 156 9.21 8.89 3.62
N VAL A 157 8.52 9.42 4.62
CA VAL A 157 7.10 9.11 4.82
C VAL A 157 6.32 9.74 3.66
N LEU A 158 5.45 8.97 3.05
CA LEU A 158 4.57 9.41 1.97
C LEU A 158 3.14 9.38 2.49
N TYR A 159 2.37 10.44 2.23
CA TYR A 159 0.96 10.47 2.60
C TYR A 159 0.15 11.30 1.61
N GLY A 160 -1.13 10.99 1.50
CA GLY A 160 -1.99 11.61 0.52
C GLY A 160 -2.78 12.80 1.06
N VAL A 161 -3.01 13.75 0.17
CA VAL A 161 -3.82 14.96 0.40
C VAL A 161 -4.89 15.13 -0.66
N ASP A 162 -6.04 15.68 -0.26
CA ASP A 162 -7.07 16.23 -1.13
C ASP A 162 -7.04 17.75 -1.01
N ARG A 163 -6.34 18.39 -1.95
CA ARG A 163 -6.13 19.85 -1.94
C ARG A 163 -7.41 20.63 -2.23
N GLU A 164 -8.37 20.05 -2.94
CA GLU A 164 -9.63 20.70 -3.27
C GLU A 164 -10.55 20.81 -2.04
N ARG A 165 -10.45 19.83 -1.13
CA ARG A 165 -11.26 19.76 0.09
C ARG A 165 -10.49 20.09 1.37
N ASP A 166 -9.26 20.55 1.25
CA ASP A 166 -8.35 20.84 2.37
C ASP A 166 -8.28 19.67 3.37
N ALA A 167 -8.13 18.46 2.85
CA ALA A 167 -8.07 17.23 3.63
C ALA A 167 -6.74 16.52 3.46
N GLN A 168 -6.28 15.85 4.51
CA GLN A 168 -5.03 15.10 4.55
C GLN A 168 -5.09 14.05 5.67
N LEU A 169 -4.12 13.12 5.63
CA LEU A 169 -3.80 12.25 6.76
C LEU A 169 -3.72 13.05 8.07
N HIS A 170 -4.14 12.45 9.18
CA HIS A 170 -4.29 13.11 10.47
C HIS A 170 -3.07 13.99 10.83
N PRO A 171 -3.23 15.32 11.00
CA PRO A 171 -2.10 16.23 11.17
C PRO A 171 -1.18 15.89 12.36
N GLU A 172 -1.73 15.35 13.45
CA GLU A 172 -0.90 14.90 14.58
C GLU A 172 -0.08 13.64 14.26
N VAL A 173 -0.57 12.74 13.40
CA VAL A 173 0.19 11.58 12.94
C VAL A 173 1.34 12.05 12.05
N VAL A 174 1.06 12.96 11.10
CA VAL A 174 2.10 13.56 10.25
C VAL A 174 3.16 14.28 11.10
N ARG A 175 2.74 15.07 12.09
CA ARG A 175 3.65 15.75 13.03
C ARG A 175 4.48 14.76 13.83
N PHE A 176 3.86 13.73 14.40
CA PHE A 176 4.54 12.70 15.16
C PHE A 176 5.62 11.99 14.34
N LEU A 177 5.32 11.64 13.09
CA LEU A 177 6.28 11.02 12.17
C LEU A 177 7.42 11.97 11.79
N ALA A 178 7.13 13.25 11.54
CA ALA A 178 8.14 14.27 11.32
C ALA A 178 9.08 14.45 12.53
N GLU A 179 8.52 14.42 13.74
CA GLU A 179 9.25 14.55 15.00
C GLU A 179 10.17 13.35 15.31
N GLN A 180 10.02 12.21 14.60
CA GLN A 180 11.02 11.12 14.66
C GLN A 180 12.37 11.54 14.05
N GLY A 181 12.38 12.59 13.21
CA GLY A 181 13.59 13.24 12.70
C GLY A 181 14.40 12.45 11.65
N MET A 182 13.90 11.28 11.21
CA MET A 182 14.63 10.42 10.27
C MET A 182 14.00 10.34 8.87
N GLN A 183 12.67 10.50 8.76
CA GLN A 183 11.94 10.40 7.49
C GLN A 183 11.01 11.61 7.35
N GLU A 184 11.44 12.62 6.59
CA GLU A 184 10.63 13.82 6.37
C GLU A 184 9.35 13.47 5.59
N PRO A 185 8.13 13.81 6.08
CA PRO A 185 6.90 13.53 5.36
C PRO A 185 6.79 14.27 4.03
N LEU A 186 6.22 13.62 3.01
CA LEU A 186 5.99 14.16 1.67
C LEU A 186 4.50 14.01 1.31
N PRO A 187 3.74 15.11 1.20
CA PRO A 187 2.36 15.08 0.76
C PRO A 187 2.24 14.85 -0.76
N LEU A 188 1.35 13.94 -1.15
CA LEU A 188 1.06 13.58 -2.55
C LEU A 188 -0.41 13.80 -2.88
N ASP A 189 -0.72 14.31 -4.07
CA ASP A 189 -2.11 14.56 -4.47
C ASP A 189 -2.84 13.28 -4.83
N VAL A 190 -3.79 12.90 -4.00
CA VAL A 190 -4.66 11.74 -4.21
C VAL A 190 -6.14 12.16 -4.15
N GLY A 191 -6.42 13.47 -4.15
CA GLY A 191 -7.75 14.01 -3.94
C GLY A 191 -8.79 13.66 -5.00
N TRP A 192 -8.35 13.18 -6.16
CA TRP A 192 -9.24 12.70 -7.22
C TRP A 192 -9.73 11.28 -7.00
N LEU A 193 -8.97 10.46 -6.25
CA LEU A 193 -9.38 9.11 -5.93
C LEU A 193 -10.60 9.15 -5.01
N THR A 194 -11.44 8.12 -5.11
CA THR A 194 -12.59 7.99 -4.22
C THR A 194 -12.15 7.64 -2.79
N ILE A 195 -11.16 6.76 -2.64
CA ILE A 195 -10.64 6.33 -1.33
C ILE A 195 -9.55 7.29 -0.83
N LYS A 196 -8.77 7.90 -1.74
CA LYS A 196 -7.78 8.96 -1.46
C LYS A 196 -6.54 8.43 -0.74
N HIS A 197 -6.08 7.26 -1.15
CA HIS A 197 -4.90 6.62 -0.58
C HIS A 197 -3.71 6.65 -1.53
N VAL A 198 -2.51 6.64 -0.96
CA VAL A 198 -1.26 6.64 -1.72
C VAL A 198 -0.96 5.26 -2.31
N ASP A 199 -1.40 4.20 -1.63
CA ASP A 199 -1.23 2.81 -2.09
C ASP A 199 -2.00 2.49 -3.39
N GLU A 200 -3.00 3.30 -3.75
CA GLU A 200 -3.69 3.24 -5.05
C GLU A 200 -2.80 3.79 -6.19
N MET A 201 -1.77 4.56 -5.87
CA MET A 201 -0.97 5.33 -6.82
C MET A 201 0.46 4.85 -6.99
N ILE A 202 1.03 4.20 -5.98
CA ILE A 202 2.47 3.92 -5.92
C ILE A 202 2.71 2.51 -5.41
N SER A 203 3.58 1.78 -6.11
CA SER A 203 4.32 0.65 -5.56
C SER A 203 5.81 0.81 -5.82
N PHE A 204 6.64 0.41 -4.87
CA PHE A 204 8.08 0.30 -5.07
C PHE A 204 8.44 -1.15 -5.37
N LEU A 205 9.14 -1.37 -6.48
CA LEU A 205 9.43 -2.69 -7.03
C LEU A 205 10.95 -2.93 -7.08
N PRO A 206 11.45 -4.12 -6.65
CA PRO A 206 12.88 -4.39 -6.64
C PRO A 206 13.41 -4.55 -8.07
N THR A 207 14.64 -4.10 -8.33
CA THR A 207 15.32 -4.26 -9.62
C THR A 207 16.54 -5.15 -9.51
N GLU A 208 16.94 -5.78 -10.62
CA GLU A 208 18.20 -6.50 -10.69
C GLU A 208 19.39 -5.59 -10.35
N GLY A 209 20.41 -6.13 -9.67
CA GLY A 209 21.62 -5.38 -9.31
C GLY A 209 21.46 -4.39 -8.14
N GLY A 210 20.29 -4.37 -7.48
CA GLY A 210 20.00 -3.46 -6.37
C GLY A 210 19.37 -2.15 -6.83
N GLY A 211 18.53 -1.56 -5.97
CA GLY A 211 17.73 -0.38 -6.28
C GLY A 211 16.26 -0.73 -6.52
N PHE A 212 15.55 0.19 -7.17
CA PHE A 212 14.10 0.08 -7.35
C PHE A 212 13.55 0.79 -8.59
N SER A 213 12.39 0.33 -9.01
CA SER A 213 11.45 0.98 -9.92
C SER A 213 10.20 1.42 -9.16
N ILE A 214 9.45 2.36 -9.73
CA ILE A 214 8.20 2.88 -9.17
C ILE A 214 7.06 2.48 -10.11
N GLY A 215 6.20 1.57 -9.67
CA GLY A 215 4.97 1.23 -10.38
C GLY A 215 3.89 2.28 -10.11
N VAL A 216 3.28 2.81 -11.16
CA VAL A 216 2.21 3.82 -11.07
C VAL A 216 1.06 3.45 -12.01
N PRO A 217 -0.21 3.77 -11.68
CA PRO A 217 -1.31 3.46 -12.56
C PRO A 217 -1.25 4.35 -13.80
N ASN A 218 -1.46 3.79 -14.98
CA ASN A 218 -1.35 4.51 -16.25
C ASN A 218 -2.53 4.15 -17.17
N PRO A 219 -3.59 4.97 -17.19
CA PRO A 219 -4.75 4.73 -18.03
C PRO A 219 -4.44 4.85 -19.53
N LEU A 220 -3.47 5.67 -19.94
CA LEU A 220 -3.06 5.77 -21.33
C LEU A 220 -2.47 4.45 -21.86
N THR A 221 -1.75 3.73 -21.01
CA THR A 221 -1.22 2.40 -21.31
C THR A 221 -2.36 1.40 -21.50
N ALA A 222 -3.35 1.40 -20.60
CA ALA A 222 -4.51 0.52 -20.74
C ALA A 222 -5.34 0.84 -22.00
N ILE A 223 -5.61 2.13 -22.28
CA ILE A 223 -6.32 2.55 -23.50
C ILE A 223 -5.54 2.13 -24.75
N SER A 224 -4.22 2.28 -24.74
CA SER A 224 -3.37 1.87 -25.87
C SER A 224 -3.43 0.36 -26.11
N LEU A 225 -3.42 -0.45 -25.04
CA LEU A 225 -3.59 -1.89 -25.11
C LEU A 225 -4.96 -2.25 -25.71
N LEU A 226 -6.05 -1.64 -25.22
CA LEU A 226 -7.40 -1.88 -25.76
C LEU A 226 -7.48 -1.52 -27.25
N LYS A 227 -6.97 -0.34 -27.65
CA LYS A 227 -6.92 0.08 -29.06
C LYS A 227 -6.10 -0.88 -29.92
N GLN A 228 -5.04 -1.48 -29.38
CA GLN A 228 -4.27 -2.50 -30.08
C GLN A 228 -5.08 -3.79 -30.27
N LEU A 229 -5.70 -4.29 -29.20
CA LEU A 229 -6.56 -5.47 -29.24
C LEU A 229 -7.71 -5.33 -30.25
N GLU A 230 -8.37 -4.17 -30.30
CA GLU A 230 -9.43 -3.91 -31.29
C GLU A 230 -8.91 -3.97 -32.73
N ARG A 231 -7.75 -3.35 -33.01
CA ARG A 231 -7.12 -3.41 -34.34
C ARG A 231 -6.73 -4.81 -34.76
N ASP A 232 -6.33 -5.65 -33.80
CA ASP A 232 -5.96 -7.04 -34.03
C ASP A 232 -7.19 -7.96 -34.17
N GLY A 233 -8.41 -7.40 -34.13
CA GLY A 233 -9.66 -8.13 -34.34
C GLY A 233 -10.29 -8.69 -33.07
N HIS A 234 -9.79 -8.29 -31.89
CA HIS A 234 -10.27 -8.75 -30.59
C HIS A 234 -11.26 -7.79 -29.90
N GLY A 235 -11.93 -6.93 -30.68
CA GLY A 235 -12.90 -5.95 -30.17
C GLY A 235 -14.05 -6.56 -29.35
N GLU A 236 -14.55 -7.73 -29.78
CA GLU A 236 -15.63 -8.44 -29.09
C GLU A 236 -15.13 -9.35 -27.95
N ALA A 237 -13.82 -9.36 -27.66
CA ALA A 237 -13.29 -10.17 -26.57
C ALA A 237 -13.86 -9.67 -25.23
N PRO A 238 -14.47 -10.57 -24.43
CA PRO A 238 -15.05 -10.19 -23.15
C PRO A 238 -13.96 -9.88 -22.12
N MET A 239 -14.17 -8.88 -21.28
CA MET A 239 -13.27 -8.54 -20.17
C MET A 239 -14.08 -8.12 -18.94
N LEU A 240 -13.45 -8.13 -17.76
CA LEU A 240 -14.09 -7.75 -16.49
C LEU A 240 -15.35 -8.56 -16.17
N THR A 241 -15.52 -9.75 -16.75
CA THR A 241 -16.79 -10.51 -16.73
C THR A 241 -17.25 -10.91 -15.32
N VAL A 242 -16.32 -10.99 -14.37
CA VAL A 242 -16.61 -11.25 -12.96
C VAL A 242 -17.19 -10.04 -12.20
N TYR A 243 -17.12 -8.84 -12.81
CA TYR A 243 -17.56 -7.55 -12.29
C TYR A 243 -18.71 -6.95 -13.10
N GLU A 244 -18.60 -6.98 -14.44
CA GLU A 244 -19.51 -6.31 -15.37
C GLU A 244 -19.97 -7.30 -16.45
N LYS A 245 -21.28 -7.54 -16.54
CA LYS A 245 -21.83 -8.45 -17.53
C LYS A 245 -21.85 -7.78 -18.91
N GLY A 246 -21.17 -8.40 -19.88
CA GLY A 246 -21.20 -7.95 -21.28
C GLY A 246 -20.18 -6.88 -21.63
N ALA A 247 -19.23 -6.57 -20.73
CA ALA A 247 -18.11 -5.71 -21.06
C ALA A 247 -17.20 -6.39 -22.10
N THR A 248 -16.85 -5.65 -23.15
CA THR A 248 -15.94 -6.04 -24.23
C THR A 248 -14.93 -4.94 -24.49
N VAL A 249 -13.85 -5.26 -25.21
CA VAL A 249 -12.82 -4.28 -25.60
C VAL A 249 -13.44 -3.10 -26.37
N SER A 250 -14.20 -3.37 -27.43
CA SER A 250 -14.85 -2.33 -28.23
C SER A 250 -15.95 -1.61 -27.44
N GLY A 251 -16.64 -2.30 -26.52
CA GLY A 251 -17.62 -1.67 -25.64
C GLY A 251 -17.01 -0.59 -24.75
N LEU A 252 -15.82 -0.84 -24.19
CA LEU A 252 -15.08 0.17 -23.42
C LEU A 252 -14.53 1.30 -24.30
N LEU A 253 -14.06 0.98 -25.51
CA LEU A 253 -13.52 1.97 -26.45
C LEU A 253 -14.58 2.88 -27.08
N ALA A 254 -15.83 2.41 -27.17
CA ALA A 254 -16.94 3.20 -27.70
C ALA A 254 -17.39 4.33 -26.77
N ASP A 255 -17.02 4.29 -25.49
CA ASP A 255 -17.32 5.33 -24.51
C ASP A 255 -16.26 6.46 -24.57
N GLU A 256 -16.47 7.41 -25.47
CA GLU A 256 -15.55 8.54 -25.68
C GLU A 256 -15.38 9.41 -24.42
N GLU A 257 -16.42 9.56 -23.60
CA GLU A 257 -16.35 10.35 -22.36
C GLU A 257 -15.48 9.66 -21.32
N PHE A 258 -15.62 8.34 -21.17
CA PHE A 258 -14.77 7.52 -20.31
C PHE A 258 -13.30 7.57 -20.74
N LEU A 259 -13.02 7.46 -22.04
CA LEU A 259 -11.65 7.56 -22.56
C LEU A 259 -11.06 8.94 -22.27
N ALA A 260 -11.80 10.01 -22.58
CA ALA A 260 -11.35 11.38 -22.34
C ALA A 260 -11.16 11.67 -20.84
N ALA A 261 -11.98 11.09 -19.96
CA ALA A 261 -11.81 11.20 -18.51
C ALA A 261 -10.50 10.55 -18.04
N ASN A 262 -10.19 9.36 -18.54
CA ASN A 262 -8.95 8.65 -18.25
C ASN A 262 -7.70 9.37 -18.78
N GLU A 263 -7.79 9.96 -19.97
CA GLU A 263 -6.73 10.80 -20.53
C GLU A 263 -6.47 12.05 -19.66
N ARG A 264 -7.54 12.73 -19.21
CA ARG A 264 -7.43 13.86 -18.28
C ARG A 264 -6.86 13.45 -16.93
N MET A 265 -7.26 12.30 -16.37
CA MET A 265 -6.71 11.81 -15.10
C MET A 265 -5.19 11.64 -15.17
N TRP A 266 -4.66 11.12 -16.28
CA TRP A 266 -3.22 11.05 -16.46
C TRP A 266 -2.57 12.45 -16.40
N LEU A 267 -3.03 13.35 -17.26
CA LEU A 267 -2.42 14.68 -17.45
C LEU A 267 -2.56 15.58 -16.21
N ASP A 268 -3.74 15.59 -15.60
CA ASP A 268 -4.08 16.56 -14.57
C ASP A 268 -3.76 16.06 -13.15
N ARG A 269 -3.71 14.74 -12.94
CA ARG A 269 -3.60 14.14 -11.60
C ARG A 269 -2.40 13.20 -11.43
N ILE A 270 -2.30 12.17 -12.26
CA ILE A 270 -1.31 11.10 -12.07
C ILE A 270 0.11 11.59 -12.37
N GLU A 271 0.34 12.13 -13.57
CA GLU A 271 1.67 12.58 -14.00
C GLU A 271 2.23 13.70 -13.10
N PRO A 272 1.45 14.73 -12.69
CA PRO A 272 1.93 15.74 -11.74
C PRO A 272 2.28 15.16 -10.36
N MET A 273 1.49 14.22 -9.84
CA MET A 273 1.79 13.56 -8.55
C MET A 273 3.08 12.74 -8.65
N VAL A 274 3.27 11.99 -9.74
CA VAL A 274 4.48 11.21 -9.99
C VAL A 274 5.71 12.10 -10.11
N ALA A 275 5.60 13.26 -10.77
CA ALA A 275 6.69 14.24 -10.84
C ALA A 275 7.06 14.74 -9.43
N ALA A 276 6.06 15.10 -8.61
CA ALA A 276 6.27 15.54 -7.23
C ALA A 276 6.89 14.44 -6.35
N LEU A 277 6.51 13.17 -6.54
CA LEU A 277 7.15 12.04 -5.87
C LEU A 277 8.63 11.95 -6.26
N CYS A 278 8.94 11.91 -7.57
CA CYS A 278 10.30 11.72 -8.05
C CYS A 278 11.23 12.86 -7.59
N GLU A 279 10.77 14.10 -7.68
CA GLU A 279 11.47 15.27 -7.12
C GLU A 279 11.63 15.14 -5.61
N GLY A 280 10.53 14.84 -4.91
CA GLY A 280 10.47 14.78 -3.46
C GLY A 280 11.36 13.71 -2.83
N ILE A 281 11.64 12.61 -3.54
CA ILE A 281 12.57 11.55 -3.09
C ILE A 281 13.93 11.59 -3.80
N GLY A 282 14.14 12.54 -4.72
CA GLY A 282 15.43 12.76 -5.39
C GLY A 282 15.82 11.67 -6.38
N VAL A 283 14.88 11.20 -7.23
CA VAL A 283 15.15 10.18 -8.26
C VAL A 283 14.73 10.61 -9.66
N ASP A 284 15.37 10.05 -10.68
CA ASP A 284 15.02 10.27 -12.09
C ASP A 284 13.70 9.55 -12.42
N ALA A 285 12.80 10.25 -13.12
CA ALA A 285 11.52 9.74 -13.60
C ALA A 285 11.65 8.49 -14.50
N LYS A 286 12.84 8.18 -15.04
CA LYS A 286 13.12 6.90 -15.72
C LYS A 286 12.93 5.67 -14.83
N ARG A 287 12.89 5.82 -13.51
CA ARG A 287 12.53 4.73 -12.60
C ARG A 287 11.03 4.40 -12.62
N VAL A 288 10.20 5.27 -13.18
CA VAL A 288 8.74 5.11 -13.21
C VAL A 288 8.34 4.14 -14.32
N ILE A 289 7.48 3.19 -13.97
CA ILE A 289 6.84 2.26 -14.88
C ILE A 289 5.32 2.43 -14.76
N GLY A 290 4.70 2.94 -15.83
CA GLY A 290 3.24 3.05 -15.90
C GLY A 290 2.59 1.70 -16.20
N LEU A 291 1.67 1.25 -15.35
CA LEU A 291 0.95 -0.02 -15.44
C LEU A 291 -0.48 0.17 -15.97
N PRO A 292 -1.04 -0.76 -16.78
CA PRO A 292 -2.36 -0.61 -17.37
C PRO A 292 -3.47 -0.66 -16.30
N VAL A 293 -3.99 0.51 -15.92
CA VAL A 293 -5.12 0.64 -14.98
C VAL A 293 -6.08 1.70 -15.49
N LEU A 294 -7.36 1.35 -15.61
CA LEU A 294 -8.44 2.28 -15.98
C LEU A 294 -9.22 2.72 -14.75
N PHE A 295 -9.75 3.94 -14.79
CA PHE A 295 -10.56 4.51 -13.72
C PHE A 295 -11.93 4.95 -14.25
N GLN A 296 -12.95 4.83 -13.40
CA GLN A 296 -14.22 5.52 -13.59
C GLN A 296 -14.02 7.03 -13.37
N PRO A 297 -14.81 7.92 -14.03
CA PRO A 297 -14.66 9.38 -13.90
C PRO A 297 -14.62 9.92 -12.45
N GLY A 298 -15.23 9.21 -11.49
CA GLY A 298 -15.19 9.54 -10.05
C GLY A 298 -13.92 9.09 -9.29
N GLY A 299 -12.91 8.55 -9.98
CA GLY A 299 -11.64 8.12 -9.37
C GLY A 299 -11.68 6.76 -8.68
N LEU A 300 -12.70 5.93 -8.94
CA LEU A 300 -12.66 4.50 -8.59
C LEU A 300 -11.94 3.72 -9.70
N PRO A 301 -11.08 2.74 -9.39
CA PRO A 301 -10.51 1.87 -10.40
C PRO A 301 -11.62 1.05 -11.09
N ARG A 302 -11.66 1.09 -12.42
CA ARG A 302 -12.57 0.26 -13.23
C ARG A 302 -12.00 -1.15 -13.39
N THR A 303 -10.71 -1.25 -13.73
CA THR A 303 -9.95 -2.49 -13.71
C THR A 303 -9.32 -2.68 -12.33
N PRO A 304 -9.18 -3.91 -11.81
CA PRO A 304 -8.38 -4.16 -10.61
C PRO A 304 -7.01 -3.48 -10.68
N ASN A 305 -6.65 -2.76 -9.62
CA ASN A 305 -5.47 -1.89 -9.63
C ASN A 305 -4.22 -2.71 -9.30
N VAL A 306 -3.49 -3.12 -10.33
CA VAL A 306 -2.25 -3.91 -10.20
C VAL A 306 -1.13 -3.20 -9.43
N VAL A 307 -1.22 -1.87 -9.25
CA VAL A 307 -0.25 -1.08 -8.46
C VAL A 307 -0.45 -1.33 -6.97
N ASN A 308 -1.68 -1.55 -6.54
CA ASN A 308 -2.06 -1.83 -5.16
C ASN A 308 -1.75 -3.31 -4.84
N CYS A 309 -0.46 -3.60 -4.67
CA CYS A 309 0.10 -4.94 -4.63
C CYS A 309 0.91 -5.21 -3.35
N LEU A 310 1.02 -6.49 -2.97
CA LEU A 310 1.92 -6.93 -1.91
C LEU A 310 3.31 -7.20 -2.50
N VAL A 311 4.31 -6.45 -2.05
CA VAL A 311 5.71 -6.61 -2.46
C VAL A 311 6.51 -7.34 -1.36
N LEU A 312 7.09 -8.48 -1.73
CA LEU A 312 8.00 -9.28 -0.90
C LEU A 312 9.36 -9.37 -1.62
N PRO A 313 10.30 -8.47 -1.34
CA PRO A 313 11.60 -8.46 -2.01
C PRO A 313 12.40 -9.72 -1.65
N GLY A 314 13.22 -10.19 -2.60
CA GLY A 314 14.05 -11.38 -2.40
C GLY A 314 15.13 -11.16 -1.33
N ARG A 315 15.49 -12.23 -0.63
CA ARG A 315 16.47 -12.21 0.48
C ARG A 315 17.22 -13.53 0.55
N ASP A 316 18.52 -13.50 0.90
CA ASP A 316 19.31 -14.70 1.23
C ASP A 316 19.25 -15.81 0.17
N GLY A 317 19.22 -15.43 -1.12
CA GLY A 317 19.13 -16.35 -2.25
C GLY A 317 17.71 -16.79 -2.62
N VAL A 318 16.70 -16.37 -1.85
CA VAL A 318 15.28 -16.49 -2.18
C VAL A 318 14.88 -15.38 -3.16
N PRO A 319 14.21 -15.70 -4.29
CA PRO A 319 13.74 -14.69 -5.24
C PRO A 319 12.70 -13.76 -4.61
N GLY A 320 12.52 -12.56 -5.18
CA GLY A 320 11.43 -11.68 -4.80
C GLY A 320 10.10 -12.17 -5.36
N HIS A 321 9.00 -11.78 -4.73
CA HIS A 321 7.64 -12.05 -5.16
C HIS A 321 6.78 -10.79 -5.06
N VAL A 322 5.91 -10.57 -6.05
CA VAL A 322 4.92 -9.50 -6.02
C VAL A 322 3.55 -10.09 -6.31
N ALA A 323 2.63 -10.00 -5.35
CA ALA A 323 1.24 -10.39 -5.53
C ALA A 323 0.41 -9.17 -5.92
N MET A 324 -0.02 -9.16 -7.18
CA MET A 324 -0.81 -8.12 -7.82
C MET A 324 -2.26 -8.57 -7.98
N ALA A 325 -3.18 -7.61 -8.00
CA ALA A 325 -4.57 -7.88 -8.37
C ALA A 325 -4.64 -8.54 -9.74
N ASP A 326 -5.47 -9.58 -9.90
CA ASP A 326 -5.77 -10.11 -11.24
C ASP A 326 -6.59 -9.07 -12.02
N PRO A 327 -6.07 -8.51 -13.13
CA PRO A 327 -6.78 -7.47 -13.88
C PRO A 327 -8.08 -7.96 -14.53
N ASN A 328 -8.28 -9.28 -14.68
CA ASN A 328 -9.44 -9.87 -15.35
C ASN A 328 -9.71 -9.22 -16.72
N GLY A 329 -8.66 -9.05 -17.51
CA GLY A 329 -8.69 -8.56 -18.88
C GLY A 329 -9.26 -9.58 -19.87
N PRO A 330 -9.22 -9.26 -21.18
CA PRO A 330 -9.61 -10.21 -22.21
C PRO A 330 -8.57 -11.31 -22.37
N ILE A 331 -9.04 -12.55 -22.48
CA ILE A 331 -8.18 -13.72 -22.73
C ILE A 331 -7.94 -13.85 -24.24
N ILE A 332 -6.68 -13.70 -24.66
CA ILE A 332 -6.21 -13.81 -26.03
C ILE A 332 -5.23 -14.98 -26.10
N ASP A 333 -5.50 -15.96 -26.96
CA ASP A 333 -4.66 -17.16 -27.13
C ASP A 333 -4.33 -17.91 -25.83
N GLY A 334 -5.24 -17.84 -24.84
CA GLY A 334 -5.12 -18.51 -23.55
C GLY A 334 -4.42 -17.71 -22.45
N GLU A 335 -4.00 -16.47 -22.72
CA GLU A 335 -3.39 -15.57 -21.74
C GLU A 335 -4.23 -14.28 -21.57
N ASP A 336 -4.28 -13.74 -20.35
CA ASP A 336 -4.87 -12.44 -20.09
C ASP A 336 -3.98 -11.32 -20.65
N ALA A 337 -4.51 -10.50 -21.55
CA ALA A 337 -3.74 -9.47 -22.24
C ALA A 337 -3.21 -8.37 -21.30
N PHE A 338 -3.91 -8.05 -20.20
CA PHE A 338 -3.43 -7.10 -19.21
C PHE A 338 -2.32 -7.70 -18.37
N GLN A 339 -2.43 -8.97 -17.98
CA GLN A 339 -1.35 -9.69 -17.30
C GLN A 339 -0.09 -9.74 -18.17
N ALA A 340 -0.23 -10.07 -19.46
CA ALA A 340 0.88 -10.08 -20.41
C ALA A 340 1.55 -8.69 -20.54
N GLU A 341 0.78 -7.62 -20.63
CA GLU A 341 1.31 -6.25 -20.70
C GLU A 341 2.02 -5.84 -19.40
N VAL A 342 1.49 -6.21 -18.23
CA VAL A 342 2.15 -5.98 -16.94
C VAL A 342 3.48 -6.72 -16.89
N ARG A 343 3.52 -8.01 -17.25
CA ARG A 343 4.77 -8.81 -17.30
C ARG A 343 5.80 -8.18 -18.23
N ARG A 344 5.38 -7.73 -19.42
CA ARG A 344 6.27 -7.07 -20.38
C ARG A 344 6.89 -5.81 -19.81
N ARG A 345 6.11 -4.99 -19.12
CA ARG A 345 6.57 -3.73 -18.52
C ARG A 345 7.47 -3.92 -17.31
N LEU A 346 7.23 -4.99 -16.55
CA LEU A 346 7.96 -5.33 -15.35
C LEU A 346 9.05 -6.38 -15.61
N ALA A 347 9.48 -6.57 -16.85
CA ALA A 347 10.50 -7.55 -17.22
C ALA A 347 11.85 -7.36 -16.51
N ALA A 348 12.14 -6.14 -16.03
CA ALA A 348 13.37 -5.81 -15.28
C ALA A 348 13.18 -5.84 -13.74
N VAL A 349 11.98 -6.14 -13.26
CA VAL A 349 11.71 -6.31 -11.82
C VAL A 349 12.32 -7.63 -11.37
N ALA A 350 13.10 -7.58 -10.29
CA ALA A 350 13.76 -8.74 -9.69
C ALA A 350 12.79 -9.50 -8.76
N ALA A 351 11.62 -9.88 -9.30
CA ALA A 351 10.62 -10.64 -8.58
C ALA A 351 9.72 -11.43 -9.54
N GLU A 352 9.21 -12.56 -9.06
CA GLU A 352 8.12 -13.28 -9.71
C GLU A 352 6.79 -12.55 -9.49
N LEU A 353 6.02 -12.37 -10.57
CA LEU A 353 4.73 -11.67 -10.52
C LEU A 353 3.58 -12.69 -10.46
N HIS A 354 2.78 -12.57 -9.41
CA HIS A 354 1.60 -13.40 -9.11
C HIS A 354 0.36 -12.54 -9.30
N PHE A 355 -0.57 -12.96 -10.17
CA PHE A 355 -1.88 -12.32 -10.30
C PHE A 355 -2.88 -13.12 -9.47
N VAL A 356 -3.36 -12.53 -8.38
CA VAL A 356 -4.17 -13.22 -7.36
C VAL A 356 -5.63 -12.78 -7.40
N ASP A 357 -6.53 -13.69 -7.02
CA ASP A 357 -7.99 -13.45 -7.02
C ASP A 357 -8.38 -12.55 -5.85
N ASP A 358 -8.28 -11.24 -6.07
CA ASP A 358 -8.70 -10.21 -5.11
C ASP A 358 -10.12 -9.68 -5.39
N ARG A 359 -10.91 -10.42 -6.18
CA ARG A 359 -12.20 -9.98 -6.71
C ARG A 359 -13.14 -9.37 -5.68
N GLN A 360 -13.19 -9.94 -4.47
CA GLN A 360 -14.06 -9.41 -3.42
C GLN A 360 -13.61 -8.03 -2.92
N TYR A 361 -12.30 -7.79 -2.89
CA TYR A 361 -11.72 -6.51 -2.51
C TYR A 361 -11.95 -5.48 -3.62
N HIS A 362 -11.72 -5.85 -4.90
CA HIS A 362 -11.97 -4.93 -6.03
C HIS A 362 -13.43 -4.46 -6.05
N LYS A 363 -14.38 -5.37 -5.81
CA LYS A 363 -15.81 -5.04 -5.71
C LYS A 363 -16.14 -4.05 -4.60
N TRP A 364 -15.30 -3.95 -3.58
CA TRP A 364 -15.45 -3.03 -2.45
C TRP A 364 -14.39 -1.91 -2.48
N SER A 365 -13.85 -1.60 -3.66
CA SER A 365 -12.97 -0.46 -3.90
C SER A 365 -11.60 -0.54 -3.22
N GLY A 366 -11.01 -1.73 -3.15
CA GLY A 366 -9.60 -1.92 -2.77
C GLY A 366 -9.00 -3.13 -3.48
N ASN A 367 -7.71 -3.39 -3.30
CA ASN A 367 -7.04 -4.53 -3.94
C ASN A 367 -6.12 -5.24 -2.92
N VAL A 368 -5.13 -5.99 -3.41
CA VAL A 368 -4.27 -6.88 -2.60
C VAL A 368 -3.55 -6.12 -1.48
N HIS A 369 -3.03 -4.92 -1.75
CA HIS A 369 -2.35 -4.13 -0.72
C HIS A 369 -3.34 -3.70 0.37
N CYS A 370 -4.49 -3.13 0.01
CA CYS A 370 -5.53 -2.73 0.98
C CYS A 370 -5.99 -3.90 1.88
N ALA A 371 -6.02 -5.11 1.31
CA ALA A 371 -6.44 -6.34 1.99
C ALA A 371 -5.40 -6.88 3.00
N THR A 372 -4.13 -6.56 2.78
CA THR A 372 -2.99 -7.14 3.51
C THR A 372 -2.31 -6.09 4.39
N ASN A 373 -1.35 -6.52 5.20
CA ASN A 373 -0.43 -5.65 5.94
C ASN A 373 0.84 -6.45 6.23
N ALA A 374 1.98 -5.82 6.58
CA ALA A 374 3.22 -6.56 6.80
C ALA A 374 4.12 -5.94 7.89
N ILE A 375 4.80 -6.81 8.65
CA ILE A 375 5.88 -6.41 9.56
C ILE A 375 7.23 -6.61 8.86
N ARG A 376 8.01 -5.53 8.77
CA ARG A 376 9.26 -5.46 8.00
C ARG A 376 10.44 -5.03 8.89
N PRO A 377 10.91 -5.90 9.80
CA PRO A 377 11.77 -5.50 10.89
C PRO A 377 13.14 -5.04 10.41
N VAL A 378 13.77 -4.14 11.16
CA VAL A 378 15.12 -3.64 10.85
C VAL A 378 16.16 -4.76 10.99
N ARG A 379 15.94 -5.68 11.92
CA ARG A 379 16.72 -6.91 12.10
C ARG A 379 15.79 -8.10 11.98
N ILE A 380 16.20 -9.07 11.17
CA ILE A 380 15.52 -10.36 11.10
C ILE A 380 16.52 -11.36 11.67
N ASP A 381 16.20 -11.87 12.85
CA ASP A 381 17.00 -12.89 13.55
C ASP A 381 17.08 -14.20 12.76
#